data_AF-A0A9P5ZZ38-F1
#
_entry.id   AF-A0A9P5ZZ38-F1
#
_cell.length_a   1.000
_cell.length_b   1.000
_cell.length_c   1.000
_cell.angle_alpha   90.00
_cell.angle_beta   90.00
_cell.angle_gamma   90.00
#
_symmetry.space_group_name_H-M   'P 1'
#
loop_
_entity.id
_entity.type
_entity.pdbx_description
1 polymer ?
#
loop_
_entity_poly.entity_id
_entity_poly.type
_entity_poly.pdbx_seq_one_letter_code
_entity_poly.pdbx_strand_id
1 'polypeptide(L)'
;MFARHLLAFAALLQIGTVTLAHLAAWHDGMYCRNGTSGTDEANDYTVVKPLYQLPKKDWWLHGLDGCTKFPPAPGKFLELPAGKEFAVEIASNRGKTSLSFNGRFASNWPDGNNYPEDYNVPSCIASPNLHAQNNSQAAGTAFAISYQSDIERVTPENLVVFSVKYHTPWKRVTTYSVPAALPACPEGGCHCAWAWIPNGCGQPNMYQQAFRCKVTGATSTSPVAPGKPPVWCEDDPSKCTTGAKQMLYWNQQDGNNIWVQGLDKSGSPKSPAYNSKCGFFEGAQNDIFSTAPGKERRCAAKRKRGSAGRRVS
;
A
#
# COMPACT_ATOMS: atom_id res chain seq x y z
N MET A 1 -56.05 34.89 -13.18
CA MET A 1 -55.92 33.49 -12.69
C MET A 1 -54.49 33.04 -12.97
N PHE A 2 -53.74 32.75 -11.91
CA PHE A 2 -52.31 32.44 -11.95
C PHE A 2 -52.06 31.00 -12.44
N ALA A 3 -51.32 30.83 -13.54
CA ALA A 3 -50.80 29.54 -13.96
C ALA A 3 -49.40 29.35 -13.36
N ARG A 4 -49.29 28.44 -12.39
CA ARG A 4 -48.02 28.01 -11.78
C ARG A 4 -47.33 27.02 -12.70
N HIS A 5 -46.12 27.34 -13.18
CA HIS A 5 -45.21 26.36 -13.76
C HIS A 5 -44.48 25.61 -12.65
N LEU A 6 -44.77 24.32 -12.49
CA LEU A 6 -43.94 23.41 -11.70
C LEU A 6 -42.77 22.94 -12.58
N LEU A 7 -41.57 23.41 -12.25
CA LEU A 7 -40.32 22.79 -12.70
C LEU A 7 -40.07 21.54 -11.84
N ALA A 8 -40.26 20.36 -12.43
CA ALA A 8 -39.86 19.10 -11.83
C ALA A 8 -38.34 18.92 -11.96
N PHE A 9 -37.62 19.06 -10.86
CA PHE A 9 -36.23 18.61 -10.76
C PHE A 9 -36.21 17.08 -10.71
N ALA A 10 -35.84 16.44 -11.82
CA ALA A 10 -35.51 15.02 -11.84
C ALA A 10 -34.09 14.85 -11.26
N ALA A 11 -34.00 14.46 -9.99
CA ALA A 11 -32.74 14.02 -9.41
C ALA A 11 -32.39 12.64 -10.00
N LEU A 12 -31.41 12.58 -10.90
CA LEU A 12 -30.79 11.32 -11.31
C LEU A 12 -30.04 10.73 -10.10
N LEU A 13 -30.66 9.78 -9.41
CA LEU A 13 -29.91 8.84 -8.57
C LEU A 13 -29.11 7.93 -9.50
N GLN A 14 -27.82 8.21 -9.65
CA GLN A 14 -26.87 7.21 -10.15
C GLN A 14 -26.74 6.12 -9.08
N ILE A 15 -27.52 5.05 -9.22
CA ILE A 15 -27.27 3.80 -8.49
C ILE A 15 -26.02 3.20 -9.13
N GLY A 16 -24.85 3.61 -8.65
CA GLY A 16 -23.60 2.97 -9.00
C GLY A 16 -23.66 1.52 -8.51
N THR A 17 -23.46 0.57 -9.41
CA THR A 17 -23.17 -0.81 -9.03
C THR A 17 -21.94 -0.77 -8.13
N VAL A 18 -22.11 -1.07 -6.84
CA VAL A 18 -21.00 -1.24 -5.90
C VAL A 18 -20.25 -2.50 -6.29
N THR A 19 -19.28 -2.35 -7.17
CA THR A 19 -18.27 -3.37 -7.43
C THR A 19 -17.43 -3.50 -6.16
N LEU A 20 -17.45 -4.66 -5.51
CA LEU A 20 -16.57 -4.99 -4.40
C LEU A 20 -15.32 -5.66 -4.98
N ALA A 21 -14.19 -4.94 -5.12
CA ALA A 21 -12.98 -5.68 -5.47
C ALA A 21 -12.58 -6.55 -4.30
N HIS A 22 -11.86 -7.59 -4.68
CA HIS A 22 -11.32 -8.50 -3.74
C HIS A 22 -9.97 -8.89 -4.30
N LEU A 23 -8.91 -8.16 -3.93
CA LEU A 23 -7.56 -8.43 -4.42
C LEU A 23 -6.56 -8.30 -3.29
N ALA A 24 -5.61 -9.22 -3.26
CA ALA A 24 -4.55 -9.30 -2.26
C ALA A 24 -3.26 -9.76 -2.94
N ALA A 25 -2.10 -9.37 -2.40
CA ALA A 25 -0.80 -9.90 -2.81
C ALA A 25 -0.50 -11.25 -2.13
N TRP A 26 -0.38 -12.31 -2.90
CA TRP A 26 -0.10 -13.65 -2.42
C TRP A 26 1.39 -13.95 -2.50
N HIS A 27 1.94 -14.47 -1.39
CA HIS A 27 3.32 -14.95 -1.29
C HIS A 27 3.45 -15.95 -0.14
N ASP A 28 4.41 -16.87 -0.20
CA ASP A 28 4.65 -17.86 0.87
C ASP A 28 4.98 -17.24 2.24
N GLY A 29 5.48 -16.00 2.25
CA GLY A 29 5.82 -15.24 3.46
C GLY A 29 4.65 -14.48 4.08
N MET A 30 3.43 -14.59 3.55
CA MET A 30 2.27 -13.86 4.07
C MET A 30 1.65 -14.51 5.31
N TYR A 31 1.06 -13.67 6.15
CA TYR A 31 0.10 -14.13 7.16
C TYR A 31 -1.20 -14.56 6.48
N CYS A 32 -1.94 -15.47 7.10
CA CYS A 32 -3.21 -15.98 6.53
C CYS A 32 -3.09 -16.62 5.14
N ARG A 33 -1.89 -17.08 4.74
CA ARG A 33 -1.70 -17.75 3.44
C ARG A 33 -2.71 -18.89 3.24
N ASN A 34 -3.02 -19.61 4.31
CA ASN A 34 -3.92 -20.76 4.33
C ASN A 34 -5.29 -20.41 4.89
N GLY A 35 -5.65 -19.13 4.94
CA GLY A 35 -6.83 -18.66 5.68
C GLY A 35 -6.63 -18.72 7.20
N THR A 36 -7.75 -18.76 7.92
CA THR A 36 -7.81 -18.63 9.40
C THR A 36 -8.47 -19.83 10.07
N SER A 37 -8.68 -20.93 9.34
CA SER A 37 -9.24 -22.18 9.87
C SER A 37 -8.21 -23.05 10.61
N GLY A 38 -6.91 -22.78 10.40
CA GLY A 38 -5.80 -23.60 10.92
C GLY A 38 -5.43 -24.79 10.03
N THR A 39 -6.11 -24.97 8.90
CA THR A 39 -5.82 -25.99 7.88
C THR A 39 -5.47 -25.34 6.55
N ASP A 40 -4.92 -26.11 5.60
CA ASP A 40 -4.57 -25.56 4.28
C ASP A 40 -5.82 -25.26 3.43
N GLU A 41 -6.22 -23.99 3.35
CA GLU A 41 -7.30 -23.54 2.46
C GLU A 41 -6.75 -23.13 1.09
N ALA A 42 -6.68 -24.08 0.15
CA ALA A 42 -6.16 -23.84 -1.18
C ALA A 42 -7.00 -22.83 -2.02
N ASN A 43 -8.26 -22.60 -1.64
CA ASN A 43 -9.17 -21.65 -2.29
C ASN A 43 -9.56 -20.49 -1.35
N ASP A 44 -8.62 -20.03 -0.51
CA ASP A 44 -8.86 -18.96 0.46
C ASP A 44 -9.22 -17.61 -0.20
N TYR A 45 -10.19 -16.92 0.40
CA TYR A 45 -10.66 -15.58 0.03
C TYR A 45 -10.62 -14.58 1.21
N THR A 46 -9.97 -14.93 2.31
CA THR A 46 -10.08 -14.18 3.57
C THR A 46 -9.46 -12.79 3.45
N VAL A 47 -8.20 -12.74 3.03
CA VAL A 47 -7.38 -11.51 2.96
C VAL A 47 -7.71 -10.62 1.75
N VAL A 48 -8.58 -11.08 0.85
CA VAL A 48 -9.04 -10.26 -0.28
C VAL A 48 -10.24 -9.39 0.10
N LYS A 49 -10.85 -9.57 1.27
CA LYS A 49 -11.99 -8.76 1.71
C LYS A 49 -11.57 -7.30 1.94
N PRO A 50 -12.37 -6.32 1.50
CA PRO A 50 -12.09 -4.91 1.75
C PRO A 50 -12.22 -4.53 3.23
N LEU A 51 -11.44 -3.54 3.65
CA LEU A 51 -11.48 -2.93 4.97
C LEU A 51 -12.19 -1.57 4.86
N TYR A 52 -13.34 -1.41 5.51
CA TYR A 52 -14.15 -0.19 5.43
C TYR A 52 -14.96 0.04 6.70
N GLN A 53 -14.87 1.25 7.25
CA GLN A 53 -15.59 1.67 8.46
C GLN A 53 -15.41 0.73 9.66
N LEU A 54 -14.19 0.17 9.80
CA LEU A 54 -13.86 -0.72 10.91
C LEU A 54 -13.12 0.01 12.04
N PRO A 55 -13.22 -0.43 13.29
CA PRO A 55 -12.28 -0.06 14.35
C PRO A 55 -10.85 -0.48 13.99
N LYS A 56 -9.82 0.21 14.51
CA LYS A 56 -8.41 -0.09 14.25
C LYS A 56 -8.02 -1.51 14.61
N LYS A 57 -8.53 -2.06 15.71
CA LYS A 57 -8.28 -3.46 16.07
C LYS A 57 -8.73 -4.47 15.00
N ASP A 58 -9.67 -4.08 14.15
CA ASP A 58 -10.29 -4.96 13.16
C ASP A 58 -9.64 -4.78 11.78
N TRP A 59 -9.36 -3.54 11.35
CA TRP A 59 -8.70 -3.33 10.05
C TRP A 59 -7.18 -3.53 10.10
N TRP A 60 -6.53 -3.25 11.23
CA TRP A 60 -5.08 -3.32 11.34
C TRP A 60 -4.58 -4.74 11.05
N LEU A 61 -3.87 -4.91 9.93
CA LEU A 61 -3.31 -6.19 9.48
C LEU A 61 -4.34 -7.35 9.44
N HIS A 62 -5.58 -7.07 9.03
CA HIS A 62 -6.70 -8.03 9.07
C HIS A 62 -6.98 -8.60 10.47
N GLY A 63 -7.00 -7.74 11.48
CA GLY A 63 -7.34 -8.13 12.86
C GLY A 63 -8.74 -8.75 13.00
N LEU A 64 -9.71 -8.35 12.17
CA LEU A 64 -11.07 -8.90 12.15
C LEU A 64 -11.10 -10.39 11.81
N ASP A 65 -10.18 -10.82 10.94
CA ASP A 65 -10.00 -12.21 10.54
C ASP A 65 -9.03 -12.94 11.49
N GLY A 66 -8.37 -12.21 12.39
CA GLY A 66 -7.36 -12.75 13.31
C GLY A 66 -6.04 -13.12 12.62
N CYS A 67 -5.71 -12.46 11.50
CA CYS A 67 -4.65 -12.93 10.62
C CYS A 67 -3.26 -12.99 11.22
N THR A 68 -2.94 -12.11 12.17
CA THR A 68 -1.65 -12.12 12.87
C THR A 68 -1.39 -13.41 13.66
N LYS A 69 -2.44 -14.20 13.95
CA LYS A 69 -2.35 -15.51 14.61
C LYS A 69 -1.98 -16.66 13.66
N PHE A 70 -1.99 -16.42 12.36
CA PHE A 70 -1.68 -17.39 11.31
C PHE A 70 -0.43 -16.96 10.53
N PRO A 71 0.76 -17.04 11.16
CA PRO A 71 2.01 -16.68 10.49
C PRO A 71 2.32 -17.64 9.33
N PRO A 72 3.18 -17.23 8.39
CA PRO A 72 3.69 -18.15 7.38
C PRO A 72 4.46 -19.32 8.03
N ALA A 73 4.61 -20.42 7.29
CA ALA A 73 5.35 -21.59 7.75
C ALA A 73 6.81 -21.23 8.14
N PRO A 74 7.43 -21.97 9.08
CA PRO A 74 8.81 -21.72 9.49
C PRO A 74 9.78 -21.61 8.30
N GLY A 75 10.64 -20.60 8.32
CA GLY A 75 11.61 -20.33 7.26
C GLY A 75 11.05 -19.66 6.00
N LYS A 76 9.73 -19.44 5.90
CA LYS A 76 9.13 -18.70 4.78
C LYS A 76 9.12 -17.20 5.07
N PHE A 77 9.75 -16.45 4.17
CA PHE A 77 9.83 -14.99 4.19
C PHE A 77 9.57 -14.45 2.79
N LEU A 78 9.01 -13.24 2.71
CA LEU A 78 9.16 -12.38 1.55
C LEU A 78 10.60 -11.86 1.52
N GLU A 79 11.39 -12.32 0.55
CA GLU A 79 12.78 -11.89 0.41
C GLU A 79 12.86 -10.55 -0.33
N LEU A 80 13.56 -9.59 0.27
CA LEU A 80 13.73 -8.23 -0.26
C LEU A 80 15.20 -8.05 -0.66
N PRO A 81 15.58 -8.35 -1.92
CA PRO A 81 16.96 -8.18 -2.36
C PRO A 81 17.30 -6.69 -2.52
N ALA A 82 18.15 -6.17 -1.64
CA ALA A 82 18.51 -4.75 -1.63
C ALA A 82 19.03 -4.28 -3.00
N GLY A 83 18.38 -3.24 -3.55
CA GLY A 83 18.75 -2.65 -4.85
C GLY A 83 18.25 -3.42 -6.06
N LYS A 84 17.44 -4.46 -5.87
CA LYS A 84 16.83 -5.27 -6.93
C LYS A 84 15.31 -5.25 -6.80
N GLU A 85 14.64 -6.24 -7.37
CA GLU A 85 13.19 -6.38 -7.33
C GLU A 85 12.79 -7.72 -6.71
N PHE A 86 11.59 -7.77 -6.15
CA PHE A 86 10.90 -9.00 -5.79
C PHE A 86 9.54 -9.06 -6.47
N ALA A 87 8.99 -10.25 -6.64
CA ALA A 87 7.69 -10.47 -7.26
C ALA A 87 6.68 -11.03 -6.24
N VAL A 88 5.42 -10.63 -6.41
CA VAL A 88 4.26 -11.22 -5.73
C VAL A 88 3.14 -11.46 -6.72
N GLU A 89 2.14 -12.24 -6.34
CA GLU A 89 0.95 -12.49 -7.16
C GLU A 89 -0.25 -11.74 -6.60
N ILE A 90 -0.74 -10.69 -7.24
CA ILE A 90 -1.98 -10.03 -6.86
C ILE A 90 -3.16 -10.77 -7.46
N ALA A 91 -4.02 -11.36 -6.63
CA ALA A 91 -5.11 -12.21 -7.09
C ALA A 91 -6.36 -12.12 -6.22
N SER A 92 -7.50 -12.52 -6.77
CA SER A 92 -8.81 -12.44 -6.11
C SER A 92 -9.12 -13.60 -5.19
N ASN A 93 -8.29 -14.63 -5.21
CA ASN A 93 -8.36 -15.80 -4.35
C ASN A 93 -7.01 -16.52 -4.45
N ARG A 94 -6.58 -17.24 -3.40
CA ARG A 94 -5.34 -18.03 -3.45
C ARG A 94 -5.37 -19.05 -4.59
N GLY A 95 -6.54 -19.64 -4.86
CA GLY A 95 -6.76 -20.60 -5.93
C GLY A 95 -6.41 -20.07 -7.33
N LYS A 96 -6.34 -18.74 -7.50
CA LYS A 96 -5.98 -18.07 -8.76
C LYS A 96 -4.49 -17.73 -8.87
N THR A 97 -3.67 -18.27 -7.96
CA THR A 97 -2.23 -18.07 -7.90
C THR A 97 -1.45 -19.36 -8.17
N SER A 98 -0.13 -19.28 -8.28
CA SER A 98 0.73 -20.47 -8.30
C SER A 98 0.75 -21.24 -6.96
N LEU A 99 0.30 -20.62 -5.87
CA LEU A 99 0.36 -21.17 -4.51
C LEU A 99 -0.69 -22.25 -4.20
N SER A 100 -1.53 -22.57 -5.18
CA SER A 100 -2.63 -23.53 -5.07
C SER A 100 -2.83 -24.29 -6.37
N PHE A 101 -3.34 -25.53 -6.27
CA PHE A 101 -3.72 -26.37 -7.41
C PHE A 101 -2.64 -26.48 -8.51
N ASN A 102 -1.36 -26.37 -8.13
CA ASN A 102 -0.22 -26.29 -9.05
C ASN A 102 -0.39 -25.23 -10.16
N GLY A 103 -1.03 -24.09 -9.83
CA GLY A 103 -1.27 -22.98 -10.77
C GLY A 103 -2.34 -23.26 -11.83
N ARG A 104 -3.08 -24.37 -11.74
CA ARG A 104 -4.08 -24.77 -12.75
C ARG A 104 -5.12 -23.71 -13.07
N PHE A 105 -5.48 -22.87 -12.10
CA PHE A 105 -6.51 -21.83 -12.26
C PHE A 105 -5.93 -20.40 -12.27
N ALA A 106 -4.61 -20.28 -12.39
CA ALA A 106 -3.93 -19.00 -12.54
C ALA A 106 -3.89 -18.59 -14.02
N SER A 107 -4.05 -17.29 -14.30
CA SER A 107 -3.85 -16.69 -15.62
C SER A 107 -2.95 -15.45 -15.52
N ASN A 108 -2.78 -14.66 -16.57
CA ASN A 108 -2.09 -13.36 -16.44
C ASN A 108 -2.90 -12.35 -15.61
N TRP A 109 -4.18 -12.60 -15.39
CA TRP A 109 -5.10 -11.69 -14.72
C TRP A 109 -5.45 -12.16 -13.30
N PRO A 110 -5.74 -11.23 -12.37
CA PRO A 110 -5.90 -11.56 -10.95
C PRO A 110 -7.03 -12.55 -10.59
N ASP A 111 -8.04 -12.74 -11.44
CA ASP A 111 -9.18 -13.64 -11.19
C ASP A 111 -9.06 -15.01 -11.91
N GLY A 112 -7.97 -15.24 -12.63
CA GLY A 112 -7.76 -16.45 -13.44
C GLY A 112 -8.47 -16.46 -14.80
N ASN A 113 -9.13 -15.38 -15.22
CA ASN A 113 -9.69 -15.24 -16.56
C ASN A 113 -8.71 -14.57 -17.53
N ASN A 114 -9.13 -14.34 -18.79
CA ASN A 114 -8.32 -13.65 -19.79
C ASN A 114 -9.07 -12.45 -20.36
N TYR A 115 -8.35 -11.35 -20.52
CA TYR A 115 -8.87 -10.09 -21.08
C TYR A 115 -7.85 -9.49 -22.05
N PRO A 116 -8.28 -8.59 -22.97
CA PRO A 116 -7.39 -7.86 -23.87
C PRO A 116 -6.35 -7.02 -23.12
N GLU A 117 -5.18 -6.78 -23.70
CA GLU A 117 -4.16 -5.94 -23.05
C GLU A 117 -4.59 -4.47 -22.94
N ASP A 118 -5.41 -3.99 -23.87
CA ASP A 118 -6.04 -2.67 -23.90
C ASP A 118 -7.38 -2.62 -23.17
N TYR A 119 -7.62 -3.51 -22.20
CA TYR A 119 -8.90 -3.63 -21.51
C TYR A 119 -9.35 -2.29 -20.92
N ASN A 120 -10.49 -1.81 -21.42
CA ASN A 120 -11.05 -0.53 -21.07
C ASN A 120 -12.57 -0.62 -20.96
N VAL A 121 -13.11 -0.19 -19.83
CA VAL A 121 -14.55 -0.09 -19.59
C VAL A 121 -14.83 1.30 -19.05
N PRO A 122 -15.48 2.21 -19.82
CA PRO A 122 -15.66 3.61 -19.44
C PRO A 122 -16.37 3.82 -18.10
N SER A 123 -17.30 2.92 -17.74
CA SER A 123 -17.94 2.94 -16.43
C SER A 123 -16.97 2.48 -15.35
N CYS A 124 -16.70 1.17 -15.29
CA CYS A 124 -15.73 0.51 -14.42
C CYS A 124 -15.50 -0.94 -14.87
N ILE A 125 -14.28 -1.46 -14.71
CA ILE A 125 -14.00 -2.89 -14.89
C ILE A 125 -14.57 -3.67 -13.68
N ALA A 126 -15.61 -4.47 -13.90
CA ALA A 126 -16.25 -5.28 -12.86
C ALA A 126 -15.58 -6.64 -12.63
N SER A 127 -14.79 -7.15 -13.60
CA SER A 127 -14.03 -8.40 -13.50
C SER A 127 -12.71 -8.19 -14.26
N PRO A 128 -11.52 -8.36 -13.66
CA PRO A 128 -11.22 -8.93 -12.34
C PRO A 128 -11.44 -7.96 -11.15
N ASN A 129 -12.30 -6.96 -11.33
CA ASN A 129 -12.61 -5.92 -10.35
C ASN A 129 -11.36 -5.18 -9.88
N LEU A 130 -10.70 -4.53 -10.83
CA LEU A 130 -9.46 -3.79 -10.60
C LEU A 130 -9.72 -2.40 -9.98
N HIS A 131 -10.99 -2.06 -9.74
CA HIS A 131 -11.44 -0.72 -9.36
C HIS A 131 -10.81 0.38 -10.22
N ALA A 132 -10.84 0.15 -11.53
CA ALA A 132 -10.32 1.07 -12.52
C ALA A 132 -11.09 0.87 -13.83
N GLN A 133 -11.12 1.88 -14.67
CA GLN A 133 -11.71 1.81 -16.01
C GLN A 133 -10.71 1.22 -17.00
N ASN A 134 -9.41 1.44 -16.79
CA ASN A 134 -8.30 0.94 -17.59
C ASN A 134 -6.99 1.02 -16.79
N ASN A 135 -5.87 0.58 -17.36
CA ASN A 135 -4.59 0.47 -16.66
C ASN A 135 -4.10 1.80 -16.07
N SER A 136 -4.19 2.90 -16.83
CA SER A 136 -3.66 4.20 -16.38
C SER A 136 -4.44 4.76 -15.19
N GLN A 137 -5.67 4.30 -14.98
CA GLN A 137 -6.54 4.69 -13.86
C GLN A 137 -6.40 3.78 -12.62
N ALA A 138 -5.66 2.68 -12.69
CA ALA A 138 -5.37 1.86 -11.52
C ALA A 138 -4.52 2.65 -10.50
N ALA A 139 -4.96 2.61 -9.25
CA ALA A 139 -4.57 3.57 -8.21
C ALA A 139 -3.09 3.52 -7.80
N GLY A 140 -2.50 2.33 -7.87
CA GLY A 140 -1.19 2.01 -7.33
C GLY A 140 -1.27 1.29 -5.99
N THR A 141 -0.28 0.46 -5.72
CA THR A 141 -0.14 -0.34 -4.49
C THR A 141 1.24 -0.16 -3.89
N ALA A 142 1.43 -0.56 -2.64
CA ALA A 142 2.70 -0.37 -1.95
C ALA A 142 3.06 -1.51 -1.02
N PHE A 143 4.36 -1.63 -0.74
CA PHE A 143 4.90 -2.41 0.34
C PHE A 143 5.56 -1.50 1.39
N ALA A 144 5.31 -1.81 2.65
CA ALA A 144 5.93 -1.20 3.81
C ALA A 144 6.71 -2.24 4.64
N ILE A 145 7.68 -1.78 5.43
CA ILE A 145 8.55 -2.60 6.26
C ILE A 145 8.64 -2.03 7.68
N SER A 146 8.65 -2.92 8.66
CA SER A 146 8.92 -2.66 10.07
C SER A 146 10.02 -3.60 10.57
N TYR A 147 11.06 -3.03 11.16
CA TYR A 147 12.22 -3.76 11.71
C TYR A 147 11.94 -4.34 13.10
N GLN A 148 10.73 -4.89 13.29
CA GLN A 148 10.33 -5.61 14.49
C GLN A 148 10.22 -7.10 14.16
N SER A 149 10.84 -7.97 14.97
CA SER A 149 10.69 -9.43 14.84
C SER A 149 9.39 -9.96 15.45
N ASP A 150 8.70 -9.14 16.24
CA ASP A 150 7.41 -9.44 16.86
C ASP A 150 6.32 -8.59 16.19
N ILE A 151 5.29 -9.25 15.63
CA ILE A 151 4.21 -8.57 14.89
C ILE A 151 3.39 -7.64 15.79
N GLU A 152 3.27 -7.96 17.08
CA GLU A 152 2.53 -7.15 18.05
C GLU A 152 3.23 -5.81 18.36
N ARG A 153 4.51 -5.68 17.97
CA ARG A 153 5.27 -4.42 18.07
C ARG A 153 5.22 -3.59 16.80
N VAL A 154 4.57 -4.05 15.75
CA VAL A 154 4.40 -3.29 14.51
C VAL A 154 3.36 -2.19 14.75
N THR A 155 3.74 -0.95 14.49
CA THR A 155 2.88 0.24 14.65
C THR A 155 2.82 1.02 13.34
N PRO A 156 1.83 1.91 13.16
CA PRO A 156 1.80 2.84 12.02
C PRO A 156 3.12 3.58 11.77
N GLU A 157 3.81 4.01 12.82
CA GLU A 157 5.02 4.83 12.76
C GLU A 157 6.27 4.01 12.39
N ASN A 158 6.31 2.73 12.72
CA ASN A 158 7.45 1.88 12.39
C ASN A 158 7.24 1.04 11.11
N LEU A 159 6.03 1.04 10.55
CA LEU A 159 5.70 0.41 9.27
C LEU A 159 5.80 1.41 8.12
N VAL A 160 6.97 1.47 7.50
CA VAL A 160 7.35 2.52 6.54
C VAL A 160 7.29 2.01 5.12
N VAL A 161 6.58 2.74 4.24
CA VAL A 161 6.49 2.42 2.81
C VAL A 161 7.89 2.51 2.18
N PHE A 162 8.36 1.40 1.61
CA PHE A 162 9.68 1.31 0.97
C PHE A 162 9.60 1.03 -0.53
N SER A 163 8.45 0.59 -1.04
CA SER A 163 8.25 0.33 -2.46
C SER A 163 6.82 0.64 -2.88
N VAL A 164 6.67 1.24 -4.04
CA VAL A 164 5.38 1.63 -4.62
C VAL A 164 5.36 1.17 -6.07
N LYS A 165 4.19 0.71 -6.52
CA LYS A 165 3.94 0.35 -7.92
C LYS A 165 2.67 1.04 -8.40
N TYR A 166 2.79 1.96 -9.33
CA TYR A 166 1.71 2.67 -9.99
C TYR A 166 0.94 1.72 -10.90
N HIS A 167 -0.28 2.11 -11.27
CA HIS A 167 -1.10 1.37 -12.22
C HIS A 167 -1.30 -0.09 -11.81
N THR A 168 -1.39 -0.31 -10.49
CA THR A 168 -1.70 -1.61 -9.89
C THR A 168 -2.88 -1.47 -8.92
N PRO A 169 -3.63 -2.56 -8.69
CA PRO A 169 -3.53 -3.87 -9.34
C PRO A 169 -3.89 -3.83 -10.83
N TRP A 170 -3.28 -4.71 -11.64
CA TRP A 170 -3.63 -4.88 -13.06
C TRP A 170 -3.40 -6.30 -13.54
N LYS A 171 -2.13 -6.75 -13.57
CA LYS A 171 -1.75 -8.15 -13.82
C LYS A 171 -1.49 -8.88 -12.52
N ARG A 172 -1.61 -10.21 -12.56
CA ARG A 172 -1.39 -11.06 -11.38
C ARG A 172 0.05 -10.94 -10.88
N VAL A 173 1.03 -11.30 -11.71
CA VAL A 173 2.44 -11.22 -11.30
C VAL A 173 2.90 -9.76 -11.37
N THR A 174 3.28 -9.20 -10.23
CA THR A 174 3.71 -7.80 -10.10
C THR A 174 5.07 -7.73 -9.40
N THR A 175 5.98 -6.94 -9.94
CA THR A 175 7.32 -6.71 -9.36
C THR A 175 7.39 -5.37 -8.63
N TYR A 176 8.20 -5.34 -7.57
CA TYR A 176 8.42 -4.17 -6.72
C TYR A 176 9.90 -3.98 -6.49
N SER A 177 10.39 -2.75 -6.68
CA SER A 177 11.81 -2.42 -6.50
C SER A 177 12.13 -2.14 -5.02
N VAL A 178 13.29 -2.59 -4.57
CA VAL A 178 13.76 -2.51 -3.17
C VAL A 178 14.86 -1.45 -3.07
N PRO A 179 14.79 -0.47 -2.13
CA PRO A 179 15.87 0.47 -1.91
C PRO A 179 17.19 -0.25 -1.60
N ALA A 180 18.27 0.13 -2.29
CA ALA A 180 19.60 -0.46 -2.08
C ALA A 180 20.14 -0.25 -0.66
N ALA A 181 19.67 0.80 0.02
CA ALA A 181 20.11 1.16 1.36
C ALA A 181 19.27 0.54 2.49
N LEU A 182 18.31 -0.36 2.20
CA LEU A 182 17.62 -1.11 3.26
C LEU A 182 18.65 -1.91 4.09
N PRO A 183 18.71 -1.71 5.42
CA PRO A 183 19.58 -2.49 6.28
C PRO A 183 19.08 -3.92 6.46
N ALA A 184 19.94 -4.79 7.00
CA ALA A 184 19.54 -6.14 7.37
C ALA A 184 18.44 -6.12 8.45
N CYS A 185 17.50 -7.07 8.35
CA CYS A 185 16.52 -7.31 9.41
C CYS A 185 17.19 -7.86 10.68
N PRO A 186 16.58 -7.65 11.86
CA PRO A 186 17.01 -8.34 13.08
C PRO A 186 16.86 -9.86 12.95
N GLU A 187 17.41 -10.59 13.94
CA GLU A 187 17.18 -12.01 14.07
C GLU A 187 15.66 -12.31 14.14
N GLY A 188 15.24 -13.38 13.46
CA GLY A 188 13.82 -13.71 13.29
C GLY A 188 13.12 -12.97 12.14
N GLY A 189 13.78 -12.00 11.51
CA GLY A 189 13.27 -11.26 10.36
C GLY A 189 12.51 -9.99 10.73
N CYS A 190 11.97 -9.33 9.71
CA CYS A 190 11.11 -8.15 9.81
C CYS A 190 9.65 -8.51 9.53
N HIS A 191 8.76 -7.55 9.72
CA HIS A 191 7.40 -7.59 9.19
C HIS A 191 7.23 -6.59 8.06
N CYS A 192 6.55 -7.02 7.00
CA CYS A 192 6.17 -6.17 5.89
C CYS A 192 4.65 -6.15 5.75
N ALA A 193 4.13 -5.16 5.05
CA ALA A 193 2.72 -5.12 4.69
C ALA A 193 2.53 -4.68 3.25
N TRP A 194 1.58 -5.30 2.56
CA TRP A 194 1.06 -4.81 1.28
C TRP A 194 -0.21 -4.02 1.53
N ALA A 195 -0.42 -2.94 0.78
CA ALA A 195 -1.68 -2.21 0.83
C ALA A 195 -2.07 -1.59 -0.50
N TRP A 196 -3.36 -1.32 -0.60
CA TRP A 196 -4.01 -0.72 -1.75
C TRP A 196 -5.21 0.10 -1.31
N ILE A 197 -5.36 1.30 -1.88
CA ILE A 197 -6.61 2.07 -1.81
C ILE A 197 -7.09 2.25 -3.25
N PRO A 198 -8.27 1.73 -3.61
CA PRO A 198 -8.82 1.88 -4.94
C PRO A 198 -9.09 3.33 -5.32
N ASN A 199 -8.99 3.64 -6.62
CA ASN A 199 -9.26 4.97 -7.13
C ASN A 199 -10.59 4.95 -7.90
N GLY A 200 -11.67 5.35 -7.23
CA GLY A 200 -13.01 5.29 -7.80
C GLY A 200 -13.53 3.86 -7.96
N CYS A 201 -14.61 3.72 -8.72
CA CYS A 201 -15.17 2.42 -9.11
C CYS A 201 -15.52 1.46 -7.98
N GLY A 202 -16.31 1.87 -6.99
CA GLY A 202 -16.82 0.97 -5.95
C GLY A 202 -16.90 1.64 -4.58
N GLN A 203 -16.93 0.82 -3.54
CA GLN A 203 -16.86 1.30 -2.17
C GLN A 203 -15.48 1.93 -1.90
N PRO A 204 -15.41 3.11 -1.25
CA PRO A 204 -14.14 3.78 -0.97
C PRO A 204 -13.45 3.12 0.25
N ASN A 205 -12.95 1.90 0.06
CA ASN A 205 -12.33 1.04 1.05
C ASN A 205 -10.79 1.04 0.95
N MET A 206 -10.13 0.21 1.75
CA MET A 206 -8.71 -0.08 1.63
C MET A 206 -8.44 -1.57 1.80
N TYR A 207 -7.26 -2.03 1.41
CA TYR A 207 -6.77 -3.39 1.60
C TYR A 207 -5.41 -3.30 2.28
N GLN A 208 -5.15 -4.19 3.23
CA GLN A 208 -3.88 -4.24 3.93
C GLN A 208 -3.63 -5.65 4.46
N GLN A 209 -2.45 -6.21 4.28
CA GLN A 209 -2.11 -7.53 4.82
C GLN A 209 -0.63 -7.64 5.18
N ALA A 210 -0.32 -8.51 6.14
CA ALA A 210 1.02 -8.67 6.70
C ALA A 210 1.80 -9.81 6.06
N PHE A 211 3.13 -9.68 6.09
CA PHE A 211 4.11 -10.68 5.69
C PHE A 211 5.23 -10.73 6.72
N ARG A 212 5.81 -11.91 6.93
CA ARG A 212 7.20 -11.99 7.39
C ARG A 212 8.11 -11.71 6.21
N CYS A 213 9.09 -10.84 6.39
CA CYS A 213 10.04 -10.48 5.35
C CYS A 213 11.47 -10.41 5.86
N LYS A 214 12.44 -10.49 4.96
CA LYS A 214 13.86 -10.29 5.29
C LYS A 214 14.57 -9.57 4.15
N VAL A 215 15.50 -8.68 4.49
CA VAL A 215 16.35 -8.02 3.50
C VAL A 215 17.53 -8.92 3.19
N THR A 216 17.76 -9.22 1.90
CA THR A 216 18.90 -10.00 1.43
C THR A 216 19.87 -9.10 0.67
N GLY A 217 21.17 -9.40 0.75
CA GLY A 217 22.21 -8.58 0.12
C GLY A 217 22.36 -7.16 0.69
N ALA A 218 21.88 -6.91 1.92
CA ALA A 218 22.02 -5.61 2.56
C ALA A 218 23.49 -5.26 2.81
N THR A 219 23.90 -4.07 2.36
CA THR A 219 25.25 -3.51 2.61
C THR A 219 25.22 -2.25 3.46
N SER A 220 24.04 -1.63 3.58
CA SER A 220 23.79 -0.44 4.39
C SER A 220 23.48 -0.80 5.84
N THR A 221 23.85 0.08 6.76
CA THR A 221 23.44 0.04 8.17
C THR A 221 22.59 1.26 8.56
N SER A 222 22.17 2.07 7.58
CA SER A 222 21.36 3.25 7.83
C SER A 222 19.95 2.84 8.25
N PRO A 223 19.48 3.20 9.46
CA PRO A 223 18.15 2.82 9.89
C PRO A 223 17.08 3.55 9.08
N VAL A 224 15.98 2.87 8.80
CA VAL A 224 14.77 3.49 8.27
C VAL A 224 14.21 4.44 9.33
N ALA A 225 13.93 5.68 8.93
CA ALA A 225 13.36 6.69 9.82
C ALA A 225 11.89 6.36 10.16
N PRO A 226 11.37 6.80 11.32
CA PRO A 226 9.96 6.67 11.62
C PRO A 226 9.08 7.32 10.54
N GLY A 227 8.04 6.60 10.14
CA GLY A 227 7.09 7.03 9.12
C GLY A 227 6.20 8.17 9.61
N LYS A 228 6.05 9.18 8.77
CA LYS A 228 5.09 10.28 8.96
C LYS A 228 3.82 10.06 8.12
N PRO A 229 2.65 10.48 8.60
CA PRO A 229 1.43 10.43 7.79
C PRO A 229 1.62 11.11 6.42
N PRO A 230 1.23 10.45 5.32
CA PRO A 230 1.15 11.11 4.02
C PRO A 230 0.06 12.17 4.01
N VAL A 231 0.19 13.16 3.12
CA VAL A 231 -0.83 14.19 2.90
C VAL A 231 -1.25 14.18 1.43
N TRP A 232 -2.49 14.58 1.16
CA TRP A 232 -2.89 14.91 -0.20
C TRP A 232 -2.18 16.18 -0.66
N CYS A 233 -1.41 16.08 -1.74
CA CYS A 233 -0.58 17.16 -2.25
C CYS A 233 -0.61 17.24 -3.79
N GLU A 234 -1.64 16.68 -4.45
CA GLU A 234 -1.79 16.71 -5.91
C GLU A 234 -1.69 18.13 -6.49
N ASP A 235 -2.24 19.12 -5.78
CA ASP A 235 -2.26 20.52 -6.22
C ASP A 235 -0.91 21.23 -6.08
N ASP A 236 -0.09 20.79 -5.12
CA ASP A 236 1.18 21.42 -4.77
C ASP A 236 2.15 20.37 -4.20
N PRO A 237 3.01 19.79 -5.06
CA PRO A 237 3.96 18.76 -4.65
C PRO A 237 4.95 19.21 -3.56
N SER A 238 5.19 20.52 -3.41
CA SER A 238 6.08 21.04 -2.37
C SER A 238 5.54 20.84 -0.96
N LYS A 239 4.23 20.60 -0.83
CA LYS A 239 3.55 20.30 0.43
C LYS A 239 3.50 18.81 0.79
N CYS A 240 3.97 17.93 -0.09
CA CYS A 240 3.97 16.50 0.18
C CYS A 240 4.86 16.15 1.39
N THR A 241 4.47 15.12 2.15
CA THR A 241 5.32 14.54 3.19
C THR A 241 6.58 13.94 2.55
N THR A 242 7.75 14.51 2.89
CA THR A 242 9.06 14.03 2.43
C THR A 242 9.64 12.97 3.37
N GLY A 243 10.47 12.08 2.83
CA GLY A 243 11.14 11.03 3.60
C GLY A 243 10.23 9.83 3.89
N ALA A 244 10.52 9.16 5.00
CA ALA A 244 9.77 8.00 5.48
C ALA A 244 8.29 8.33 5.68
N LYS A 245 7.43 7.62 4.95
CA LYS A 245 5.98 7.75 4.99
C LYS A 245 5.35 6.49 5.56
N GLN A 246 4.30 6.67 6.36
CA GLN A 246 3.42 5.58 6.77
C GLN A 246 2.65 5.04 5.55
N MET A 247 2.02 3.87 5.69
CA MET A 247 0.96 3.47 4.78
C MET A 247 -0.24 4.42 4.91
N LEU A 248 -1.11 4.47 3.89
CA LEU A 248 -2.35 5.24 3.93
C LEU A 248 -3.41 4.45 4.71
N TYR A 249 -3.98 5.07 5.74
CA TYR A 249 -5.11 4.52 6.51
C TYR A 249 -6.30 5.45 6.34
N TRP A 250 -7.34 4.98 5.68
CA TRP A 250 -8.44 5.81 5.21
C TRP A 250 -9.79 5.11 5.29
N ASN A 251 -10.86 5.89 5.50
CA ASN A 251 -12.25 5.46 5.60
C ASN A 251 -12.53 4.33 6.61
N GLN A 252 -11.81 4.34 7.72
CA GLN A 252 -12.06 3.49 8.88
C GLN A 252 -12.82 4.24 9.95
N GLN A 253 -13.40 3.52 10.92
CA GLN A 253 -14.11 4.14 12.05
C GLN A 253 -13.14 4.92 12.94
N ASP A 254 -11.93 4.39 13.15
CA ASP A 254 -10.83 5.08 13.84
C ASP A 254 -9.46 4.66 13.26
N GLY A 255 -8.40 5.37 13.67
CA GLY A 255 -7.03 5.06 13.26
C GLY A 255 -6.63 5.53 11.85
N ASN A 256 -7.47 6.32 11.17
CA ASN A 256 -7.11 6.97 9.91
C ASN A 256 -5.91 7.92 10.11
N ASN A 257 -5.10 8.09 9.08
CA ASN A 257 -3.99 9.06 9.05
C ASN A 257 -4.06 10.05 7.88
N ILE A 258 -5.06 9.91 7.02
CA ILE A 258 -5.33 10.82 5.91
C ILE A 258 -6.83 11.07 5.80
N TRP A 259 -7.20 12.31 5.48
CA TRP A 259 -8.58 12.74 5.25
C TRP A 259 -8.61 13.58 3.99
N VAL A 260 -9.46 13.19 3.04
CA VAL A 260 -9.63 13.89 1.77
C VAL A 260 -11.11 14.19 1.53
N GLN A 261 -11.37 15.33 0.90
CA GLN A 261 -12.70 15.77 0.50
C GLN A 261 -12.62 16.54 -0.81
N GLY A 262 -13.75 16.62 -1.53
CA GLY A 262 -13.84 17.32 -2.80
C GLY A 262 -13.37 16.48 -3.98
N LEU A 263 -13.03 17.16 -5.07
CA LEU A 263 -12.62 16.55 -6.33
C LEU A 263 -11.10 16.63 -6.53
N ASP A 264 -10.52 15.63 -7.16
CA ASP A 264 -9.15 15.65 -7.68
C ASP A 264 -9.08 16.45 -9.00
N LYS A 265 -7.87 16.62 -9.55
CA LYS A 265 -7.65 17.33 -10.81
C LYS A 265 -8.36 16.72 -12.03
N SER A 266 -8.77 15.46 -11.96
CA SER A 266 -9.56 14.80 -13.01
C SER A 266 -11.06 15.06 -12.88
N GLY A 267 -11.49 15.75 -11.83
CA GLY A 267 -12.91 15.98 -11.51
C GLY A 267 -13.57 14.80 -10.80
N SER A 268 -12.80 13.81 -10.36
CA SER A 268 -13.31 12.64 -9.62
C SER A 268 -13.26 12.89 -8.10
N PRO A 269 -14.15 12.31 -7.28
CA PRO A 269 -14.00 12.37 -5.83
C PRO A 269 -12.61 11.92 -5.39
N LYS A 270 -11.96 12.69 -4.50
CA LYS A 270 -10.60 12.37 -4.05
C LYS A 270 -10.59 10.99 -3.37
N SER A 271 -9.71 10.12 -3.85
CA SER A 271 -9.31 8.88 -3.19
C SER A 271 -7.78 8.88 -3.01
N PRO A 272 -7.27 8.84 -1.77
CA PRO A 272 -5.82 8.83 -1.56
C PRO A 272 -5.26 7.52 -2.12
N ALA A 273 -4.09 7.57 -2.74
CA ALA A 273 -3.53 6.41 -3.42
C ALA A 273 -2.01 6.40 -3.31
N TYR A 274 -1.41 5.23 -3.54
CA TYR A 274 0.04 5.06 -3.57
C TYR A 274 0.63 5.59 -4.88
N ASN A 275 0.50 6.90 -5.07
CA ASN A 275 1.01 7.64 -6.22
C ASN A 275 1.35 9.09 -5.89
N SER A 276 1.64 9.89 -6.92
CA SER A 276 2.12 11.26 -6.79
C SER A 276 1.13 12.19 -6.08
N LYS A 277 -0.18 11.87 -6.08
CA LYS A 277 -1.20 12.65 -5.36
C LYS A 277 -0.96 12.70 -3.85
N CYS A 278 -0.23 11.72 -3.31
CA CYS A 278 0.15 11.63 -1.89
C CYS A 278 1.69 11.64 -1.67
N GLY A 279 2.47 12.09 -2.65
CA GLY A 279 3.93 12.21 -2.54
C GLY A 279 4.68 10.88 -2.55
N PHE A 280 4.05 9.80 -3.05
CA PHE A 280 4.71 8.53 -3.32
C PHE A 280 5.19 8.52 -4.77
N PHE A 281 6.42 8.09 -5.02
CA PHE A 281 6.96 7.96 -6.37
C PHE A 281 7.01 6.49 -6.79
N GLU A 282 6.99 6.22 -8.09
CA GLU A 282 7.10 4.87 -8.64
C GLU A 282 8.42 4.20 -8.22
N GLY A 283 8.35 2.94 -7.77
CA GLY A 283 9.49 2.12 -7.40
C GLY A 283 9.96 2.26 -5.95
N ALA A 284 11.27 2.12 -5.76
CA ALA A 284 11.92 2.05 -4.45
C ALA A 284 11.98 3.42 -3.74
N GLN A 285 11.44 3.54 -2.53
CA GLN A 285 11.47 4.76 -1.73
C GLN A 285 12.85 4.97 -1.09
N ASN A 286 13.72 5.74 -1.76
CA ASN A 286 15.13 5.91 -1.37
C ASN A 286 15.39 7.02 -0.33
N ASP A 287 14.41 7.85 0.00
CA ASP A 287 14.53 8.98 0.94
C ASP A 287 14.09 8.62 2.38
N ILE A 288 13.83 7.35 2.66
CA ILE A 288 13.23 6.89 3.93
C ILE A 288 14.24 6.72 5.08
N PHE A 289 15.53 6.96 4.86
CA PHE A 289 16.57 6.65 5.84
C PHE A 289 16.88 7.83 6.75
N SER A 290 17.12 7.54 8.03
CA SER A 290 17.62 8.56 8.95
C SER A 290 19.06 8.92 8.57
N THR A 291 19.38 10.20 8.52
CA THR A 291 20.79 10.62 8.52
C THR A 291 21.39 10.17 9.84
N ALA A 292 22.46 9.38 9.80
CA ALA A 292 23.15 8.92 11.02
C ALA A 292 23.38 10.10 11.99
N PRO A 293 23.14 9.93 13.31
CA PRO A 293 23.31 10.97 14.31
C PRO A 293 24.80 11.33 14.43
N GLY A 294 25.28 12.20 13.55
CA GLY A 294 26.70 12.53 13.44
C GLY A 294 27.04 13.62 12.42
N LYS A 295 26.19 13.88 11.43
CA LYS A 295 26.44 14.95 10.43
C LYS A 295 25.87 16.32 10.81
N GLU A 296 24.76 16.40 11.55
CA GLU A 296 24.18 17.70 11.98
C GLU A 296 25.12 18.48 12.92
N ARG A 297 25.84 17.80 13.83
CA ARG A 297 26.75 18.47 14.76
C ARG A 297 27.98 19.09 14.07
N ARG A 298 28.39 18.59 12.88
CA ARG A 298 29.58 19.10 12.18
C ARG A 298 29.30 20.38 11.38
N CYS A 299 28.11 20.56 10.83
CA CYS A 299 27.74 21.83 10.17
C CYS A 299 27.48 22.96 11.17
N ALA A 300 26.88 22.66 12.32
CA ALA A 300 26.67 23.66 13.38
C ALA A 300 27.98 24.14 14.03
N ALA A 301 28.97 23.25 14.18
CA ALA A 301 30.29 23.60 14.75
C ALA A 301 31.15 24.48 13.82
N LYS A 302 31.03 24.32 12.48
CA LYS A 302 31.75 25.18 11.53
C LYS A 302 31.20 26.61 11.49
N ARG A 303 29.90 26.82 11.69
CA ARG A 303 29.30 28.16 11.74
C ARG A 303 29.71 28.97 12.98
N LYS A 304 29.91 28.34 14.14
CA LYS A 304 30.30 29.06 15.38
C LYS A 304 31.77 29.50 15.42
N ARG A 305 32.68 28.89 14.64
CA ARG A 305 34.11 29.29 14.62
C ARG A 305 34.44 30.42 13.65
N GLY A 306 33.54 30.80 12.74
CA GLY A 306 33.78 31.87 11.76
C GLY A 306 33.41 33.30 12.20
N SER A 307 32.81 33.48 13.39
CA SER A 307 32.25 34.77 13.84
C SER A 307 33.09 35.48 14.90
N ALA A 308 34.18 34.87 15.40
CA ALA A 308 35.01 35.44 16.46
C ALA A 308 36.39 35.80 15.90
N GLY A 309 36.48 36.90 15.14
CA GLY A 309 37.75 37.30 14.54
C GLY A 309 37.68 38.58 13.73
N ARG A 310 37.12 39.66 14.28
CA ARG A 310 37.40 41.03 13.81
C ARG A 310 37.00 42.07 14.87
N ARG A 311 37.95 42.42 15.73
CA ARG A 311 38.08 43.77 16.30
C ARG A 311 39.52 44.17 16.09
N VAL A 312 39.71 45.12 15.20
CA VAL A 312 40.98 45.85 15.01
C VAL A 312 40.81 47.17 15.75
N SER A 313 41.91 47.57 16.39
CA SER A 313 42.23 48.84 17.04
C SER A 313 41.51 50.07 16.50
#